data_AF-A0A975LMN1-F1
#
_entry.id   AF-A0A975LMN1-F1
#
_cell.length_a   1.000
_cell.length_b   1.000
_cell.length_c   1.000
_cell.angle_alpha   90.00
_cell.angle_beta   90.00
_cell.angle_gamma   90.00
#
_symmetry.space_group_name_H-M   'P 1'
#
loop_
_entity.id
_entity.type
_entity.pdbx_description
1 polymer ?
#
loop_
_entity_poly.entity_id
_entity_poly.type
_entity_poly.pdbx_seq_one_letter_code
_entity_poly.pdbx_strand_id
1 'polypeptide(L)'
;MKKTRSIASIFILVLIFLVGCNSNNNDISENAHAIIYTYPNQFTLIDVDGNIVTDYVSYIEDIYQVAAEFNEGLSPNLINGESYNYGYINMEFEIVVPHQYYYAGPFSEGLAQVIKDYDNLFIDSSGASILDVDSYRGAILSNGLTPFSKDEKWGYLDSEGKEVISNIYSHVDNFSEGYAVVHDELFKSGVIDKEGNKVVENIYYKIKPYSEGLAAATMDGYLWGYINTQGDIVVDFKYLRASDFCEGLAVVEDSELGILYINDKEEVEIDVDFYMAKEFHEGLAAVNDGSGKWGYINRKGDLVIDIQFDEAYDFSSSLVPLD
;
A
#
# COMPACT_ATOMS: atom_id res chain seq x y z
N MET A 1 2.63 -36.31 -38.77
CA MET A 1 1.45 -35.49 -38.42
C MET A 1 1.75 -34.75 -37.13
N LYS A 2 1.90 -33.43 -37.20
CA LYS A 2 2.05 -32.55 -36.03
C LYS A 2 0.76 -32.64 -35.21
N LYS A 3 0.84 -33.08 -33.95
CA LYS A 3 -0.22 -32.82 -32.98
C LYS A 3 -0.04 -31.38 -32.53
N THR A 4 -0.91 -30.50 -33.00
CA THR A 4 -1.21 -29.22 -32.37
C THR A 4 -1.54 -29.49 -30.91
N ARG A 5 -0.68 -29.05 -29.99
CA ARG A 5 -1.10 -28.85 -28.60
C ARG A 5 -2.06 -27.66 -28.61
N SER A 6 -3.32 -27.94 -28.31
CA SER A 6 -4.30 -26.92 -27.94
C SER A 6 -3.72 -26.14 -26.78
N ILE A 7 -3.64 -24.81 -26.90
CA ILE A 7 -3.41 -23.92 -25.77
C ILE A 7 -4.63 -24.11 -24.88
N ALA A 8 -4.47 -24.86 -23.79
CA ALA A 8 -5.45 -24.85 -22.72
C ALA A 8 -5.36 -23.48 -22.06
N SER A 9 -6.50 -22.81 -21.91
CA SER A 9 -6.65 -21.53 -21.24
C SER A 9 -5.88 -21.56 -19.92
N ILE A 10 -4.85 -20.73 -19.81
CA ILE A 10 -4.11 -20.53 -18.57
C ILE A 10 -4.84 -19.37 -17.89
N PHE A 11 -5.54 -19.68 -16.80
CA PHE A 11 -6.16 -18.70 -15.91
C PHE A 11 -5.07 -18.26 -14.92
N ILE A 12 -4.76 -16.97 -14.88
CA ILE A 12 -3.76 -16.39 -13.97
C ILE A 12 -4.48 -15.31 -13.17
N LEU A 13 -4.65 -15.47 -11.87
CA LEU A 13 -5.15 -14.40 -11.01
C LEU A 13 -3.98 -13.49 -10.59
N VAL A 14 -4.14 -12.17 -10.69
CA VAL A 14 -3.14 -11.20 -10.25
C VAL A 14 -3.50 -10.63 -8.89
N LEU A 15 -2.54 -10.68 -7.97
CA LEU A 15 -2.66 -10.10 -6.65
C LEU A 15 -2.55 -8.58 -6.75
N ILE A 16 -3.57 -7.87 -6.24
CA ILE A 16 -3.64 -6.42 -6.15
C ILE A 16 -3.70 -6.09 -4.64
N PHE A 17 -2.58 -5.64 -4.07
CA PHE A 17 -2.39 -5.30 -2.67
C PHE A 17 -1.79 -3.91 -2.45
N LEU A 18 -2.57 -2.85 -2.64
CA LEU A 18 -2.59 -1.57 -1.90
C LEU A 18 -3.29 -0.52 -2.76
N VAL A 19 -4.63 -0.53 -2.73
CA VAL A 19 -5.38 0.70 -3.00
C VAL A 19 -5.23 1.55 -1.74
N GLY A 20 -4.47 2.64 -1.85
CA GLY A 20 -4.47 3.68 -0.82
C GLY A 20 -5.92 4.08 -0.52
N CYS A 21 -6.24 4.34 0.75
CA CYS A 21 -7.62 4.54 1.14
C CYS A 21 -8.31 5.63 0.29
N ASN A 22 -9.37 5.25 -0.42
CA ASN A 22 -10.16 6.19 -1.20
C ASN A 22 -11.28 6.74 -0.31
N SER A 23 -11.09 7.94 0.20
CA SER A 23 -11.95 8.65 1.18
C SER A 23 -13.40 8.92 0.77
N ASN A 24 -13.85 8.44 -0.39
CA ASN A 24 -15.14 8.83 -0.98
C ASN A 24 -16.15 7.70 -1.16
N ASN A 25 -15.86 6.46 -0.75
CA ASN A 25 -16.76 5.33 -0.96
C ASN A 25 -17.18 4.68 0.38
N ASN A 26 -18.21 5.23 1.01
CA ASN A 26 -18.81 4.65 2.22
C ASN A 26 -19.77 3.49 1.92
N ASP A 27 -20.01 3.22 0.63
CA ASP A 27 -20.89 2.16 0.16
C ASP A 27 -20.04 0.94 -0.23
N ILE A 28 -20.54 -0.24 0.13
CA ILE A 28 -19.96 -1.51 -0.31
C ILE A 28 -20.09 -1.60 -1.82
N SER A 29 -18.98 -1.52 -2.56
CA SER A 29 -18.98 -1.75 -4.00
C SER A 29 -19.34 -3.20 -4.30
N GLU A 30 -20.38 -3.43 -5.11
CA GLU A 30 -20.81 -4.79 -5.51
C GLU A 30 -19.70 -5.59 -6.22
N ASN A 31 -18.66 -4.91 -6.72
CA ASN A 31 -17.53 -5.53 -7.41
C ASN A 31 -16.26 -5.62 -6.54
N ALA A 32 -16.35 -5.29 -5.25
CA ALA A 32 -15.22 -5.42 -4.33
C ALA A 32 -14.99 -6.89 -3.98
N HIS A 33 -13.73 -7.29 -3.97
CA HIS A 33 -13.31 -8.62 -3.54
C HIS A 33 -12.23 -8.49 -2.46
N ALA A 34 -12.05 -9.53 -1.65
CA ALA A 34 -10.92 -9.67 -0.76
C ALA A 34 -10.17 -10.97 -1.01
N ILE A 35 -8.84 -10.92 -0.86
CA ILE A 35 -8.01 -12.12 -0.89
C ILE A 35 -8.04 -12.78 0.48
N ILE A 36 -8.23 -14.10 0.49
CA ILE A 36 -8.27 -14.92 1.68
C ILE A 36 -7.32 -16.10 1.55
N TYR A 37 -6.57 -16.42 2.61
CA TYR A 37 -5.80 -17.66 2.68
C TYR A 37 -6.57 -18.78 3.38
N THR A 38 -6.53 -19.94 2.74
CA THR A 38 -7.00 -21.22 3.26
C THR A 38 -5.84 -22.21 3.30
N TYR A 39 -5.64 -22.84 4.46
CA TYR A 39 -4.52 -23.74 4.68
C TYR A 39 -4.61 -25.05 3.85
N PRO A 40 -3.49 -25.59 3.30
CA PRO A 40 -2.19 -24.96 3.11
C PRO A 40 -2.04 -24.38 1.69
N ASN A 41 -1.62 -23.11 1.60
CA ASN A 41 -1.20 -22.41 0.37
C ASN A 41 -2.26 -22.22 -0.72
N GLN A 42 -3.53 -22.08 -0.34
CA GLN A 42 -4.60 -21.76 -1.29
C GLN A 42 -5.12 -20.36 -0.99
N PHE A 43 -4.96 -19.44 -1.94
CA PHE A 43 -5.64 -18.15 -1.90
C PHE A 43 -6.90 -18.20 -2.77
N THR A 44 -7.93 -17.49 -2.35
CA THR A 44 -9.17 -17.33 -3.10
C THR A 44 -9.68 -15.90 -2.97
N LEU A 45 -10.45 -15.44 -3.96
CA LEU A 45 -11.23 -14.21 -3.82
C LEU A 45 -12.59 -14.53 -3.21
N ILE A 46 -12.97 -13.74 -2.23
CA ILE A 46 -14.34 -13.68 -1.75
C ILE A 46 -15.01 -12.38 -2.23
N ASP A 47 -16.30 -12.44 -2.53
CA ASP A 47 -17.14 -11.25 -2.69
C ASP A 47 -17.49 -10.65 -1.32
N VAL A 48 -18.22 -9.54 -1.35
CA VAL A 48 -18.67 -8.79 -0.17
C VAL A 48 -19.65 -9.56 0.72
N ASP A 49 -20.25 -10.64 0.20
CA ASP A 49 -21.11 -11.58 0.95
C ASP A 49 -20.30 -12.76 1.52
N GLY A 50 -19.00 -12.83 1.25
CA GLY A 50 -18.11 -13.91 1.67
C GLY A 50 -18.17 -15.16 0.80
N ASN A 51 -18.82 -15.10 -0.37
CA ASN A 51 -18.84 -16.22 -1.32
C ASN A 51 -17.52 -16.26 -2.08
N ILE A 52 -17.01 -17.48 -2.29
CA ILE A 52 -15.83 -17.71 -3.12
C ILE A 52 -16.17 -17.39 -4.59
N VAL A 53 -15.42 -16.47 -5.20
CA VAL A 53 -15.63 -16.01 -6.59
C VAL A 53 -14.66 -16.69 -7.57
N THR A 54 -13.57 -17.28 -7.09
CA THR A 54 -12.56 -17.94 -7.94
C THR A 54 -12.20 -19.33 -7.42
N ASP A 55 -12.17 -20.32 -8.31
CA ASP A 55 -11.67 -21.66 -8.01
C ASP A 55 -10.13 -21.67 -8.00
N TYR A 56 -9.56 -21.96 -6.83
CA TYR A 56 -8.20 -22.41 -6.55
C TYR A 56 -7.11 -22.15 -7.61
N VAL A 57 -6.23 -21.17 -7.36
CA VAL A 57 -4.96 -21.08 -8.09
C VAL A 57 -3.87 -21.78 -7.29
N SER A 58 -3.58 -23.05 -7.63
CA SER A 58 -2.31 -23.65 -7.22
C SER A 58 -1.18 -22.91 -7.95
N TYR A 59 -0.13 -22.51 -7.23
CA TYR A 59 1.16 -22.04 -7.74
C TYR A 59 1.36 -22.38 -9.23
N ILE A 60 1.37 -21.36 -10.08
CA ILE A 60 1.61 -21.54 -11.52
C ILE A 60 2.97 -22.23 -11.69
N GLU A 61 2.96 -23.34 -12.43
CA GLU A 61 4.17 -24.01 -12.91
C GLU A 61 5.04 -23.03 -13.72
N ASP A 62 6.15 -22.65 -13.11
CA ASP A 62 7.50 -22.46 -13.68
C ASP A 62 7.88 -21.32 -14.62
N ILE A 63 7.05 -20.35 -15.05
CA ILE A 63 7.59 -19.31 -15.98
C ILE A 63 7.20 -17.85 -15.71
N TYR A 64 6.09 -17.56 -15.01
CA TYR A 64 5.65 -16.18 -14.80
C TYR A 64 5.18 -15.97 -13.37
N GLN A 65 6.07 -15.46 -12.51
CA GLN A 65 5.62 -14.86 -11.25
C GLN A 65 5.33 -13.39 -11.54
N VAL A 66 4.05 -13.03 -11.58
CA VAL A 66 3.64 -11.62 -11.48
C VAL A 66 4.08 -11.17 -10.09
N ALA A 67 5.05 -10.26 -10.03
CA ALA A 67 5.78 -9.96 -8.81
C ALA A 67 5.15 -8.85 -7.98
N ALA A 68 4.16 -8.13 -8.54
CA ALA A 68 3.43 -7.05 -7.87
C ALA A 68 2.06 -6.85 -8.53
N GLU A 69 1.30 -5.85 -8.05
CA GLU A 69 0.01 -5.47 -8.60
C GLU A 69 0.13 -4.83 -9.98
N PHE A 70 -0.98 -4.85 -10.73
CA PHE A 70 -1.11 -3.92 -11.84
C PHE A 70 -1.35 -2.50 -11.30
N ASN A 71 -0.38 -1.63 -11.52
CA ASN A 71 -0.52 -0.20 -11.30
C ASN A 71 -0.44 0.51 -12.66
N GLU A 72 -1.39 1.41 -12.92
CA GLU A 72 -1.52 2.08 -14.22
C GLU A 72 -1.61 1.11 -15.42
N GLY A 73 -2.20 -0.08 -15.19
CA GLY A 73 -2.37 -1.12 -16.21
C GLY A 73 -1.12 -1.96 -16.50
N LEU A 74 -0.03 -1.78 -15.74
CA LEU A 74 1.21 -2.53 -15.89
C LEU A 74 1.65 -3.18 -14.57
N SER A 75 2.21 -4.38 -14.66
CA SER A 75 2.78 -5.09 -13.51
C SER A 75 4.20 -5.56 -13.78
N PRO A 76 5.13 -5.41 -12.82
CA PRO A 76 6.38 -6.14 -12.80
C PRO A 76 6.16 -7.64 -12.97
N ASN A 77 6.93 -8.24 -13.86
CA ASN A 77 6.88 -9.67 -14.14
C ASN A 77 8.28 -10.26 -14.10
N LEU A 78 8.45 -11.31 -13.30
CA LEU A 78 9.70 -12.03 -13.16
C LEU A 78 9.64 -13.37 -13.90
N ILE A 79 10.67 -13.65 -14.70
CA ILE A 79 10.93 -14.99 -15.25
C ILE A 79 11.97 -15.67 -14.36
N ASN A 80 11.63 -16.84 -13.79
CA ASN A 80 12.58 -17.65 -13.03
C ASN A 80 13.64 -18.27 -13.95
N GLY A 81 14.92 -17.99 -13.69
CA GLY A 81 16.09 -18.49 -14.44
C GLY A 81 17.42 -18.18 -13.73
N GLU A 82 18.57 -18.46 -14.36
CA GLU A 82 19.93 -18.28 -13.77
C GLU A 82 20.28 -16.82 -13.40
N SER A 83 19.44 -15.85 -13.77
CA SER A 83 19.52 -14.45 -13.34
C SER A 83 18.11 -13.85 -13.21
N TYR A 84 17.89 -13.08 -12.14
CA TYR A 84 16.66 -12.30 -11.96
C TYR A 84 16.52 -11.29 -13.11
N ASN A 85 15.54 -11.50 -13.98
CA ASN A 85 15.22 -10.58 -15.07
C ASN A 85 13.74 -10.22 -14.99
N TYR A 86 13.46 -9.01 -14.53
CA TYR A 86 12.16 -8.38 -14.51
C TYR A 86 11.90 -7.66 -15.83
N GLY A 87 10.65 -7.71 -16.27
CA GLY A 87 10.03 -6.89 -17.29
C GLY A 87 8.66 -6.40 -16.81
N TYR A 88 7.82 -5.92 -17.71
CA TYR A 88 6.44 -5.52 -17.39
C TYR A 88 5.45 -6.16 -18.35
N ILE A 89 4.30 -6.56 -17.80
CA ILE A 89 3.15 -7.09 -18.55
C ILE A 89 1.94 -6.16 -18.40
N ASN A 90 1.01 -6.20 -19.35
CA ASN A 90 -0.32 -5.57 -19.24
C ASN A 90 -1.38 -6.54 -18.66
N MET A 91 -2.61 -6.05 -18.50
CA MET A 91 -3.76 -6.84 -18.00
C MET A 91 -4.10 -8.05 -18.89
N GLU A 92 -3.72 -8.01 -20.17
CA GLU A 92 -3.82 -9.13 -21.11
C GLU A 92 -2.65 -10.12 -21.03
N PHE A 93 -1.72 -9.93 -20.06
CA PHE A 93 -0.50 -10.72 -19.85
C PHE A 93 0.50 -10.66 -21.01
N GLU A 94 0.41 -9.64 -21.86
CA GLU A 94 1.37 -9.37 -22.92
C GLU A 94 2.58 -8.64 -22.34
N ILE A 95 3.78 -9.04 -22.77
CA ILE A 95 5.02 -8.35 -22.37
C ILE A 95 5.06 -6.98 -23.06
N VAL A 96 4.96 -5.92 -22.25
CA VAL A 96 5.06 -4.53 -22.70
C VAL A 96 6.51 -4.04 -22.63
N VAL A 97 7.19 -4.34 -21.52
CA VAL A 97 8.62 -4.04 -21.35
C VAL A 97 9.39 -5.35 -21.22
N PRO A 98 10.34 -5.64 -22.14
CA PRO A 98 11.10 -6.89 -22.11
C PRO A 98 11.87 -7.08 -20.81
N HIS A 99 12.04 -8.35 -20.41
CA HIS A 99 12.82 -8.72 -19.23
C HIS A 99 14.28 -8.35 -19.38
N GLN A 100 14.73 -7.36 -18.62
CA GLN A 100 16.09 -6.82 -18.70
C GLN A 100 16.58 -6.17 -17.40
N TYR A 101 15.78 -6.23 -16.32
CA TYR A 101 16.08 -5.55 -15.05
C TYR A 101 16.34 -6.56 -13.93
N TYR A 102 17.27 -6.26 -13.03
CA TYR A 102 17.45 -7.02 -11.79
C TYR A 102 16.32 -6.80 -10.78
N TYR A 103 15.62 -5.67 -10.89
CA TYR A 103 14.47 -5.30 -10.08
C TYR A 103 13.53 -4.39 -10.88
N ALA A 104 12.23 -4.50 -10.63
CA ALA A 104 11.20 -3.62 -11.18
C ALA A 104 10.12 -3.36 -10.11
N GLY A 105 9.90 -2.10 -9.78
CA GLY A 105 8.82 -1.64 -8.89
C GLY A 105 7.53 -1.32 -9.66
N PRO A 106 6.41 -1.06 -8.96
CA PRO A 106 5.16 -0.66 -9.60
C PRO A 106 5.29 0.69 -10.34
N PHE A 107 4.46 0.88 -11.35
CA PHE A 107 4.27 2.21 -11.95
C PHE A 107 3.52 3.13 -10.99
N SER A 108 3.90 4.40 -10.97
CA SER A 108 3.20 5.47 -10.25
C SER A 108 3.49 6.79 -10.94
N GLU A 109 2.42 7.53 -11.25
CA GLU A 109 2.45 8.79 -11.99
C GLU A 109 3.22 8.67 -13.32
N GLY A 110 3.03 7.56 -14.03
CA GLY A 110 3.63 7.29 -15.34
C GLY A 110 5.07 6.80 -15.32
N LEU A 111 5.71 6.67 -14.14
CA LEU A 111 7.08 6.19 -14.01
C LEU A 111 7.17 4.94 -13.13
N ALA A 112 8.13 4.06 -13.42
CA ALA A 112 8.49 2.96 -12.55
C ALA A 112 9.99 2.91 -12.28
N GLN A 113 10.35 2.55 -11.04
CA GLN A 113 11.73 2.32 -10.66
C GLN A 113 12.19 0.93 -11.12
N VAL A 114 13.37 0.87 -11.74
CA VAL A 114 14.01 -0.38 -12.15
C VAL A 114 15.49 -0.37 -11.79
N ILE A 115 16.09 -1.56 -11.62
CA ILE A 115 17.54 -1.70 -11.48
C ILE A 115 18.08 -2.42 -12.72
N LYS A 116 18.98 -1.76 -13.47
CA LYS A 116 19.65 -2.33 -14.65
C LYS A 116 21.15 -2.20 -14.48
N ASP A 117 21.90 -3.29 -14.65
CA ASP A 117 23.38 -3.24 -14.57
C ASP A 117 23.92 -2.61 -13.26
N TYR A 118 23.19 -2.78 -12.15
CA TYR A 118 23.41 -2.14 -10.83
C TYR A 118 23.07 -0.65 -10.74
N ASP A 119 22.67 -0.03 -11.84
CA ASP A 119 22.17 1.34 -11.89
C ASP A 119 20.69 1.38 -11.58
N ASN A 120 20.26 2.42 -10.86
CA ASN A 120 18.87 2.64 -10.49
C ASN A 120 18.26 3.68 -11.44
N LEU A 121 17.19 3.31 -12.14
CA LEU A 121 16.61 4.09 -13.22
C LEU A 121 15.11 4.28 -13.01
N PHE A 122 14.56 5.37 -13.51
CA PHE A 122 13.13 5.46 -13.79
C PHE A 122 12.87 5.22 -15.27
N ILE A 123 11.85 4.43 -15.56
CA ILE A 123 11.36 4.18 -16.91
C ILE A 123 9.93 4.68 -17.07
N ASP A 124 9.57 5.08 -18.29
CA ASP A 124 8.18 5.25 -18.68
C ASP A 124 7.52 3.90 -19.01
N SER A 125 6.22 3.93 -19.31
CA SER A 125 5.42 2.74 -19.65
C SER A 125 5.88 1.99 -20.91
N SER A 126 6.79 2.57 -21.72
CA SER A 126 7.41 1.92 -22.87
C SER A 126 8.73 1.23 -22.53
N GLY A 127 9.27 1.46 -21.33
CA GLY A 127 10.58 1.00 -20.90
C GLY A 127 11.73 1.95 -21.25
N ALA A 128 11.43 3.16 -21.73
CA ALA A 128 12.46 4.16 -21.99
C ALA A 128 12.97 4.74 -20.68
N SER A 129 14.29 4.72 -20.47
CA SER A 129 14.93 5.35 -19.32
C SER A 129 14.77 6.87 -19.38
N ILE A 130 14.14 7.43 -18.36
CA ILE A 130 13.89 8.88 -18.22
C ILE A 130 14.93 9.53 -17.32
N LEU A 131 15.33 8.83 -16.27
CA LEU A 131 16.13 9.39 -15.19
C LEU A 131 17.24 8.42 -14.77
N ASP A 132 18.48 8.88 -14.87
CA ASP A 132 19.69 8.22 -14.38
C ASP A 132 20.26 9.06 -13.24
N VAL A 133 20.37 8.48 -12.05
CA VAL A 133 20.86 9.25 -10.90
C VAL A 133 21.70 8.40 -9.98
N ASP A 134 22.87 8.95 -9.64
CA ASP A 134 24.03 8.23 -9.12
C ASP A 134 23.92 7.60 -7.70
N SER A 135 22.77 7.65 -7.02
CA SER A 135 22.61 6.99 -5.71
C SER A 135 21.15 6.94 -5.25
N TYR A 136 20.48 5.80 -5.37
CA TYR A 136 19.07 5.65 -4.96
C TYR A 136 18.86 4.43 -4.11
N ARG A 137 18.01 4.59 -3.11
CA ARG A 137 17.36 3.49 -2.40
C ARG A 137 15.85 3.73 -2.47
N GLY A 138 15.15 2.90 -3.24
CA GLY A 138 13.69 2.63 -3.18
C GLY A 138 12.74 3.83 -3.10
N ALA A 139 12.34 4.39 -4.25
CA ALA A 139 11.47 5.56 -4.26
C ALA A 139 10.39 5.47 -5.35
N ILE A 140 9.13 5.60 -4.94
CA ILE A 140 7.96 5.68 -5.82
C ILE A 140 7.75 7.16 -6.13
N LEU A 141 7.48 7.49 -7.39
CA LEU A 141 7.03 8.85 -7.73
C LEU A 141 5.64 9.05 -7.12
N SER A 142 5.54 9.92 -6.13
CA SER A 142 4.27 10.26 -5.50
C SER A 142 4.14 11.76 -5.41
N ASN A 143 2.97 12.27 -5.80
CA ASN A 143 2.65 13.68 -5.76
C ASN A 143 3.62 14.55 -6.58
N GLY A 144 4.20 13.99 -7.65
CA GLY A 144 5.16 14.63 -8.54
C GLY A 144 6.61 14.60 -8.05
N LEU A 145 6.89 13.98 -6.90
CA LEU A 145 8.20 13.96 -6.27
C LEU A 145 8.63 12.55 -5.87
N THR A 146 9.93 12.29 -5.95
CA THR A 146 10.52 11.00 -5.57
C THR A 146 11.69 11.20 -4.60
N PRO A 147 11.73 10.50 -3.47
CA PRO A 147 12.88 10.50 -2.58
C PRO A 147 14.20 10.17 -3.29
N PHE A 148 15.25 10.89 -2.96
CA PHE A 148 16.61 10.51 -3.33
C PHE A 148 17.57 10.60 -2.16
N SER A 149 18.67 9.86 -2.22
CA SER A 149 19.73 9.94 -1.22
C SER A 149 21.06 10.28 -1.87
N LYS A 150 21.77 11.26 -1.34
CA LYS A 150 23.14 11.60 -1.75
C LYS A 150 23.94 11.98 -0.52
N ASP A 151 25.17 11.50 -0.42
CA ASP A 151 26.06 11.72 0.73
C ASP A 151 25.40 11.34 2.08
N GLU A 152 24.67 10.21 2.10
CA GLU A 152 23.91 9.70 3.25
C GLU A 152 22.78 10.63 3.76
N LYS A 153 22.37 11.60 2.95
CA LYS A 153 21.23 12.49 3.23
C LYS A 153 20.15 12.36 2.20
N TRP A 154 18.92 12.67 2.58
CA TRP A 154 17.74 12.49 1.75
C TRP A 154 17.08 13.82 1.39
N GLY A 155 16.61 13.89 0.15
CA GLY A 155 15.85 15.00 -0.45
C GLY A 155 14.84 14.49 -1.47
N TYR A 156 14.34 15.35 -2.36
CA TYR A 156 13.39 14.98 -3.40
C TYR A 156 13.75 15.53 -4.78
N LEU A 157 13.55 14.69 -5.79
CA LEU A 157 13.59 15.07 -7.20
C LEU A 157 12.19 15.16 -7.79
N ASP A 158 12.01 15.96 -8.84
CA ASP A 158 10.85 15.87 -9.73
C ASP A 158 10.99 14.73 -10.75
N SER A 159 9.95 14.52 -11.57
CA SER A 159 9.90 13.51 -12.62
C SER A 159 10.94 13.71 -13.73
N GLU A 160 11.56 14.88 -13.84
CA GLU A 160 12.64 15.17 -14.78
C GLU A 160 14.03 14.94 -14.16
N GLY A 161 14.09 14.56 -12.88
CA GLY A 161 15.34 14.33 -12.17
C GLY A 161 15.96 15.56 -11.54
N LYS A 162 15.25 16.68 -11.52
CA LYS A 162 15.77 17.91 -10.95
C LYS A 162 15.48 17.93 -9.45
N GLU A 163 16.49 18.32 -8.68
CA GLU A 163 16.35 18.52 -7.24
C GLU A 163 15.36 19.64 -6.95
N VAL A 164 14.26 19.29 -6.26
CA VAL A 164 13.24 20.24 -5.79
C VAL A 164 13.46 20.54 -4.31
N ILE A 165 13.77 19.52 -3.52
CA ILE A 165 14.02 19.64 -2.08
C ILE A 165 15.41 19.07 -1.78
N SER A 166 16.24 19.89 -1.13
CA SER A 166 17.64 19.52 -0.89
C SER A 166 17.82 18.34 0.05
N ASN A 167 18.90 17.59 -0.20
CA ASN A 167 19.25 16.40 0.56
C ASN A 167 19.87 16.75 1.93
N ILE A 168 19.05 17.23 2.87
CA ILE A 168 19.51 17.64 4.21
C ILE A 168 18.95 16.76 5.33
N TYR A 169 18.01 15.86 5.03
CA TYR A 169 17.35 15.02 6.01
C TYR A 169 18.11 13.72 6.24
N SER A 170 17.97 13.13 7.43
CA SER A 170 18.55 11.81 7.71
C SER A 170 17.74 10.69 7.02
N HIS A 171 16.44 10.92 6.85
CA HIS A 171 15.50 10.05 6.14
C HIS A 171 14.26 10.83 5.72
N VAL A 172 13.57 10.37 4.68
CA VAL A 172 12.31 10.93 4.21
C VAL A 172 11.38 9.83 3.71
N ASP A 173 10.07 10.02 3.90
CA ASP A 173 9.02 9.14 3.39
C ASP A 173 8.53 9.60 2.00
N ASN A 174 7.75 8.78 1.30
CA ASN A 174 7.04 9.23 0.10
C ASN A 174 6.05 10.34 0.45
N PHE A 175 5.75 11.22 -0.51
CA PHE A 175 4.66 12.16 -0.35
C PHE A 175 3.30 11.43 -0.27
N SER A 176 2.40 11.92 0.56
CA SER A 176 0.98 11.55 0.61
C SER A 176 0.17 12.82 0.81
N GLU A 177 -0.92 12.98 0.05
CA GLU A 177 -1.81 14.16 0.11
C GLU A 177 -1.08 15.52 -0.01
N GLY A 178 0.06 15.53 -0.68
CA GLY A 178 0.88 16.74 -0.85
C GLY A 178 1.85 17.06 0.29
N TYR A 179 1.98 16.19 1.28
CA TYR A 179 2.92 16.32 2.40
C TYR A 179 3.85 15.13 2.48
N ALA A 180 5.03 15.31 3.05
CA ALA A 180 5.93 14.20 3.35
C ALA A 180 6.50 14.28 4.76
N VAL A 181 6.64 13.12 5.39
CA VAL A 181 7.31 13.00 6.69
C VAL A 181 8.81 12.97 6.47
N VAL A 182 9.53 13.79 7.24
CA VAL A 182 10.99 13.91 7.18
C VAL A 182 11.61 13.78 8.55
N HIS A 183 12.83 13.24 8.60
CA HIS A 183 13.54 12.98 9.84
C HIS A 183 14.83 13.79 9.95
N ASP A 184 15.11 14.26 11.16
CA ASP A 184 16.39 14.89 11.49
C ASP A 184 17.43 13.85 11.98
N GLU A 185 18.64 14.31 12.31
CA GLU A 185 19.73 13.44 12.80
C GLU A 185 19.41 12.72 14.12
N LEU A 186 18.42 13.20 14.87
CA LEU A 186 17.94 12.59 16.12
C LEU A 186 16.77 11.65 15.88
N PHE A 187 16.46 11.35 14.60
CA PHE A 187 15.33 10.56 14.14
C PHE A 187 13.96 11.15 14.53
N LYS A 188 13.89 12.45 14.83
CA LYS A 188 12.62 13.13 15.09
C LYS A 188 11.90 13.47 13.78
N SER A 189 10.64 13.09 13.70
CA SER A 189 9.77 13.33 12.55
C SER A 189 9.21 14.74 12.56
N GLY A 190 9.22 15.37 11.40
CA GLY A 190 8.49 16.59 11.04
C GLY A 190 7.82 16.39 9.69
N VAL A 191 7.21 17.45 9.15
CA VAL A 191 6.46 17.39 7.88
C VAL A 191 6.85 18.57 6.99
N ILE A 192 6.99 18.30 5.70
CA ILE A 192 7.18 19.32 4.66
C ILE A 192 6.07 19.29 3.61
N ASP A 193 5.84 20.41 2.94
CA ASP A 193 5.05 20.51 1.71
C ASP A 193 5.89 20.19 0.46
N LYS A 194 5.27 20.23 -0.73
CA LYS A 194 5.92 19.92 -2.01
C LYS A 194 7.02 20.92 -2.39
N GLU A 195 6.97 22.13 -1.85
CA GLU A 195 8.00 23.14 -2.03
C GLU A 195 9.17 22.98 -1.03
N GLY A 196 9.07 22.02 -0.10
CA GLY A 196 10.07 21.76 0.94
C GLY A 196 9.96 22.70 2.14
N ASN A 197 8.89 23.49 2.24
CA ASN A 197 8.66 24.30 3.43
C ASN A 197 8.28 23.38 4.58
N LYS A 198 8.86 23.64 5.75
CA LYS A 198 8.52 22.89 6.95
C LYS A 198 7.17 23.35 7.48
N VAL A 199 6.23 22.42 7.51
CA VAL A 199 4.86 22.61 8.00
C VAL A 199 4.75 22.17 9.46
N VAL A 200 5.44 21.09 9.83
CA VAL A 200 5.52 20.58 11.19
C VAL A 200 6.99 20.40 11.59
N GLU A 201 7.38 20.95 12.73
CA GLU A 201 8.73 20.82 13.25
C GLU A 201 9.10 19.36 13.60
N ASN A 202 10.40 19.04 13.52
CA ASN A 202 10.95 17.73 13.85
C ASN A 202 10.95 17.49 15.38
N ILE A 203 9.76 17.38 15.98
CA ILE A 203 9.59 17.20 17.43
C ILE A 203 8.97 15.85 17.80
N TYR A 204 8.28 15.22 16.86
CA TYR A 204 7.60 13.95 17.07
C TYR A 204 8.60 12.80 17.06
N TYR A 205 8.37 11.78 17.88
CA TYR A 205 9.11 10.53 17.76
C TYR A 205 8.82 9.83 16.44
N LYS A 206 7.54 9.83 16.02
CA LYS A 206 7.13 9.32 14.73
C LYS A 206 5.84 10.00 14.25
N ILE A 207 5.73 10.21 12.96
CA ILE A 207 4.50 10.62 12.25
C ILE A 207 4.31 9.59 11.12
N LYS A 208 3.09 9.13 10.89
CA LYS A 208 2.73 8.30 9.73
C LYS A 208 2.36 9.17 8.52
N PRO A 209 2.28 8.63 7.29
CA PRO A 209 1.78 9.38 6.15
C PRO A 209 0.41 10.01 6.42
N TYR A 210 0.12 11.15 5.78
CA TYR A 210 -1.23 11.74 5.83
C TYR A 210 -2.21 10.87 5.05
N SER A 211 -3.40 10.73 5.62
CA SER A 211 -4.58 10.12 5.01
C SER A 211 -5.81 10.88 5.49
N GLU A 212 -6.66 11.29 4.57
CA GLU A 212 -7.87 12.08 4.82
C GLU A 212 -7.61 13.39 5.58
N GLY A 213 -6.45 14.01 5.35
CA GLY A 213 -6.02 15.25 6.00
C GLY A 213 -5.49 15.11 7.42
N LEU A 214 -5.39 13.89 7.95
CA LEU A 214 -4.86 13.60 9.28
C LEU A 214 -3.67 12.62 9.21
N ALA A 215 -2.77 12.71 10.19
CA ALA A 215 -1.66 11.77 10.34
C ALA A 215 -1.59 11.28 11.79
N ALA A 216 -1.47 9.97 11.98
CA ALA A 216 -1.19 9.42 13.30
C ALA A 216 0.24 9.80 13.72
N ALA A 217 0.38 10.32 14.93
CA ALA A 217 1.66 10.77 15.45
C ALA A 217 1.88 10.32 16.90
N THR A 218 3.14 10.30 17.32
CA THR A 218 3.52 10.03 18.71
C THR A 218 4.72 10.89 19.12
N MET A 219 4.65 11.45 20.32
CA MET A 219 5.73 12.28 20.88
C MET A 219 6.87 11.45 21.49
N ASP A 220 6.53 10.26 22.01
CA ASP A 220 7.39 9.44 22.86
C ASP A 220 7.57 8.00 22.37
N GLY A 221 6.77 7.55 21.39
CA GLY A 221 6.77 6.18 20.88
C GLY A 221 5.84 5.23 21.64
N TYR A 222 5.08 5.71 22.62
CA TYR A 222 4.19 4.90 23.46
C TYR A 222 2.72 5.21 23.21
N LEU A 223 2.36 6.49 23.20
CA LEU A 223 0.98 6.92 22.99
C LEU A 223 0.83 7.65 21.66
N TRP A 224 -0.23 7.29 20.95
CA TRP A 224 -0.61 7.79 19.65
C TRP A 224 -1.81 8.73 19.76
N GLY A 225 -1.81 9.73 18.87
CA GLY A 225 -2.88 10.68 18.62
C GLY A 225 -2.81 11.09 17.15
N TYR A 226 -3.55 12.12 16.77
CA TYR A 226 -3.61 12.58 15.37
C TYR A 226 -3.35 14.07 15.26
N ILE A 227 -2.61 14.44 14.21
CA ILE A 227 -2.35 15.84 13.85
C ILE A 227 -2.96 16.14 12.48
N ASN A 228 -3.41 17.37 12.28
CA ASN A 228 -3.82 17.86 10.96
C ASN A 228 -2.61 18.32 10.13
N THR A 229 -2.88 18.72 8.89
CA THR A 229 -1.87 19.24 7.96
C THR A 229 -1.23 20.57 8.37
N GLN A 230 -1.66 21.21 9.47
CA GLN A 230 -1.01 22.37 10.09
C GLN A 230 -0.14 21.98 11.29
N GLY A 231 -0.15 20.70 11.69
CA GLY A 231 0.53 20.20 12.88
C GLY A 231 -0.25 20.40 14.18
N ASP A 232 -1.49 20.87 14.11
CA ASP A 232 -2.36 20.97 15.28
C ASP A 232 -2.80 19.57 15.72
N ILE A 233 -2.80 19.33 17.02
CA ILE A 233 -3.32 18.08 17.61
C ILE A 233 -4.84 18.10 17.47
N VAL A 234 -5.38 17.13 16.73
CA VAL A 234 -6.83 16.92 16.55
C VAL A 234 -7.35 15.86 17.52
N VAL A 235 -6.54 14.84 17.78
CA VAL A 235 -6.81 13.77 18.75
C VAL A 235 -5.62 13.66 19.69
N ASP A 236 -5.88 13.71 20.99
CA ASP A 236 -4.84 13.70 22.03
C ASP A 236 -4.02 12.39 22.01
N PHE A 237 -2.76 12.46 22.44
CA PHE A 237 -1.87 11.29 22.55
C PHE A 237 -2.28 10.41 23.73
N LYS A 238 -3.25 9.52 23.52
CA LYS A 238 -3.81 8.65 24.57
C LYS A 238 -4.00 7.19 24.15
N TYR A 239 -3.94 6.88 22.86
CA TYR A 239 -4.16 5.53 22.35
C TYR A 239 -2.85 4.73 22.33
N LEU A 240 -2.91 3.44 22.64
CA LEU A 240 -1.76 2.54 22.58
C LEU A 240 -1.32 2.26 21.14
N ARG A 241 -2.29 2.28 20.21
CA ARG A 241 -2.09 2.16 18.76
C ARG A 241 -3.10 3.02 18.01
N ALA A 242 -2.70 3.45 16.82
CA ALA A 242 -3.51 4.25 15.91
C ALA A 242 -3.18 3.85 14.46
N SER A 243 -4.21 3.54 13.67
CA SER A 243 -4.13 3.31 12.22
C SER A 243 -4.21 4.61 11.44
N ASP A 244 -4.07 4.54 10.12
CA ASP A 244 -4.32 5.68 9.25
C ASP A 244 -5.84 5.89 9.12
N PHE A 245 -6.29 7.12 8.86
CA PHE A 245 -7.70 7.37 8.59
C PHE A 245 -8.10 6.78 7.24
N CYS A 246 -9.23 6.09 7.22
CA CYS A 246 -9.78 5.50 6.02
C CYS A 246 -11.31 5.41 6.05
N GLU A 247 -11.96 5.90 5.00
CA GLU A 247 -13.42 6.04 4.91
C GLU A 247 -14.01 6.82 6.09
N GLY A 248 -13.30 7.87 6.51
CA GLY A 248 -13.67 8.74 7.64
C GLY A 248 -13.47 8.13 9.03
N LEU A 249 -12.91 6.92 9.15
CA LEU A 249 -12.66 6.27 10.43
C LEU A 249 -11.19 5.86 10.60
N ALA A 250 -10.73 5.81 11.83
CA ALA A 250 -9.47 5.16 12.18
C ALA A 250 -9.68 4.14 13.31
N VAL A 251 -9.01 3.00 13.20
CA VAL A 251 -8.85 2.01 14.28
C VAL A 251 -7.84 2.53 15.30
N VAL A 252 -8.24 2.55 16.57
CA VAL A 252 -7.39 2.89 17.71
C VAL A 252 -7.49 1.82 18.79
N GLU A 253 -6.43 1.65 19.57
CA GLU A 253 -6.40 0.78 20.75
C GLU A 253 -6.41 1.63 22.02
N ASP A 254 -7.55 1.67 22.70
CA ASP A 254 -7.73 2.29 24.00
C ASP A 254 -7.33 1.31 25.13
N SER A 255 -6.67 1.83 26.17
CA SER A 255 -6.17 0.99 27.27
C SER A 255 -7.26 0.38 28.15
N GLU A 256 -8.45 0.98 28.20
CA GLU A 256 -9.58 0.53 29.01
C GLU A 256 -10.66 -0.14 28.16
N LEU A 257 -10.91 0.38 26.96
CA LEU A 257 -12.00 -0.05 26.08
C LEU A 257 -11.58 -1.06 25.01
N GLY A 258 -10.28 -1.22 24.73
CA GLY A 258 -9.82 -2.10 23.66
C GLY A 258 -9.89 -1.43 22.29
N ILE A 259 -10.31 -2.16 21.27
CA ILE A 259 -10.27 -1.68 19.87
C ILE A 259 -11.53 -0.88 19.54
N LEU A 260 -11.33 0.34 19.04
CA LEU A 260 -12.40 1.27 18.66
C LEU A 260 -12.18 1.80 17.24
N TYR A 261 -13.27 2.15 16.57
CA TYR A 261 -13.24 3.02 15.39
C TYR A 261 -13.71 4.41 15.78
N ILE A 262 -12.85 5.40 15.55
CA ILE A 262 -13.12 6.81 15.83
C ILE A 262 -13.19 7.62 14.55
N ASN A 263 -14.00 8.68 14.55
CA ASN A 263 -14.00 9.69 13.49
C ASN A 263 -12.98 10.80 13.75
N ASP A 264 -12.91 11.77 12.84
CA ASP A 264 -11.99 12.93 12.88
C ASP A 264 -12.24 13.90 14.05
N LYS A 265 -13.33 13.72 14.80
CA LYS A 265 -13.67 14.47 16.03
C LYS A 265 -13.46 13.65 17.29
N GLU A 266 -12.81 12.49 17.19
CA GLU A 266 -12.62 11.54 18.29
C GLU A 266 -13.94 10.95 18.83
N GLU A 267 -15.02 10.99 18.06
CA GLU A 267 -16.26 10.32 18.44
C GLU A 267 -16.14 8.83 18.09
N VAL A 268 -16.45 7.97 19.06
CA VAL A 268 -16.51 6.52 18.84
C VAL A 268 -17.74 6.19 18.00
N GLU A 269 -17.51 5.73 16.78
CA GLU A 269 -18.57 5.34 15.84
C GLU A 269 -18.85 3.84 15.92
N ILE A 270 -17.81 3.04 16.14
CA ILE A 270 -17.93 1.58 16.30
C ILE A 270 -17.04 1.13 17.45
N ASP A 271 -17.67 0.46 18.41
CA ASP A 271 -17.03 -0.25 19.52
C ASP A 271 -17.12 -1.74 19.23
N VAL A 272 -15.96 -2.42 19.17
CA VAL A 272 -15.89 -3.82 18.76
C VAL A 272 -15.14 -4.67 19.79
N ASP A 273 -15.72 -5.83 20.11
CA ASP A 273 -15.10 -6.81 21.00
C ASP A 273 -14.28 -7.83 20.20
N PHE A 274 -13.18 -7.36 19.59
CA PHE A 274 -12.22 -8.17 18.85
C PHE A 274 -10.81 -7.97 19.37
N TYR A 275 -9.97 -8.99 19.18
CA TYR A 275 -8.55 -8.93 19.53
C TYR A 275 -7.77 -8.00 18.58
N MET A 276 -8.13 -7.98 17.30
CA MET A 276 -7.57 -7.07 16.29
C MET A 276 -8.64 -6.65 15.28
N ALA A 277 -8.49 -5.46 14.73
CA ALA A 277 -9.26 -4.95 13.61
C ALA A 277 -8.36 -4.15 12.65
N LYS A 278 -8.73 -4.14 11.36
CA LYS A 278 -8.08 -3.35 10.31
C LYS A 278 -8.95 -2.18 9.88
N GLU A 279 -8.38 -1.28 9.10
CA GLU A 279 -9.05 -0.16 8.45
C GLU A 279 -10.21 -0.63 7.56
N PHE A 280 -11.21 0.23 7.35
CA PHE A 280 -12.32 -0.06 6.43
C PHE A 280 -11.88 0.15 4.99
N HIS A 281 -12.17 -0.81 4.12
CA HIS A 281 -12.04 -0.63 2.68
C HIS A 281 -13.28 -1.21 1.98
N GLU A 282 -13.86 -0.43 1.07
CA GLU A 282 -15.13 -0.74 0.40
C GLU A 282 -16.23 -1.09 1.41
N GLY A 283 -16.28 -0.36 2.53
CA GLY A 283 -17.30 -0.53 3.58
C GLY A 283 -17.15 -1.77 4.48
N LEU A 284 -16.06 -2.55 4.34
CA LEU A 284 -15.76 -3.75 5.14
C LEU A 284 -14.40 -3.64 5.84
N ALA A 285 -14.30 -4.17 7.05
CA ALA A 285 -13.05 -4.22 7.81
C ALA A 285 -12.77 -5.63 8.33
N ALA A 286 -11.53 -6.09 8.18
CA ALA A 286 -11.12 -7.41 8.66
C ALA A 286 -10.94 -7.39 10.19
N VAL A 287 -11.44 -8.42 10.87
CA VAL A 287 -11.36 -8.57 12.33
C VAL A 287 -10.90 -9.96 12.74
N ASN A 288 -10.25 -10.06 13.90
CA ASN A 288 -9.74 -11.30 14.49
C ASN A 288 -10.15 -11.38 15.97
N ASP A 289 -10.67 -12.52 16.41
CA ASP A 289 -11.16 -12.75 17.79
C ASP A 289 -10.09 -13.30 18.75
N GLY A 290 -8.82 -13.37 18.31
CA GLY A 290 -7.72 -13.94 19.07
C GLY A 290 -7.54 -15.45 18.89
N SER A 291 -8.43 -16.12 18.13
CA SER A 291 -8.25 -17.53 17.75
C SER A 291 -7.17 -17.73 16.67
N GLY A 292 -6.70 -16.64 16.06
CA GLY A 292 -5.84 -16.67 14.89
C GLY A 292 -6.61 -16.75 13.57
N LYS A 293 -7.95 -16.66 13.60
CA LYS A 293 -8.81 -16.62 12.42
C LYS A 293 -9.39 -15.24 12.19
N TRP A 294 -9.68 -14.93 10.92
CA TRP A 294 -10.21 -13.66 10.47
C TRP A 294 -11.61 -13.79 9.87
N GLY A 295 -12.41 -12.73 10.04
CA GLY A 295 -13.70 -12.49 9.40
C GLY A 295 -13.82 -11.00 9.06
N TYR A 296 -15.02 -10.53 8.70
CA TYR A 296 -15.23 -9.12 8.32
C TYR A 296 -16.47 -8.53 8.97
N ILE A 297 -16.34 -7.27 9.39
CA ILE A 297 -17.45 -6.44 9.87
C ILE A 297 -17.82 -5.38 8.85
N ASN A 298 -19.08 -4.94 8.90
CA ASN A 298 -19.56 -3.77 8.16
C ASN A 298 -19.41 -2.47 8.99
N ARG A 299 -19.80 -1.34 8.39
CA ARG A 299 -19.81 0.01 9.00
C ARG A 299 -20.73 0.19 10.23
N LYS A 300 -21.53 -0.82 10.59
CA LYS A 300 -22.31 -0.82 11.84
C LYS A 300 -21.64 -1.64 12.95
N GLY A 301 -20.50 -2.28 12.65
CA GLY A 301 -19.84 -3.22 13.54
C GLY A 301 -20.40 -4.63 13.51
N ASP A 302 -21.38 -4.92 12.63
CA ASP A 302 -21.94 -6.26 12.52
C ASP A 302 -20.97 -7.17 11.78
N LEU A 303 -20.70 -8.36 12.34
CA LEU A 303 -19.97 -9.42 11.64
C LEU A 303 -20.83 -9.89 10.45
N VAL A 304 -20.36 -9.63 9.23
CA VAL A 304 -21.04 -9.99 7.98
C VAL A 304 -20.38 -11.17 7.27
N ILE A 305 -19.10 -11.42 7.55
CA ILE A 305 -18.40 -12.61 7.09
C ILE A 305 -17.78 -13.30 8.31
N ASP A 306 -18.17 -14.56 8.53
CA ASP A 306 -17.79 -15.34 9.71
C ASP A 306 -16.27 -15.47 9.87
N ILE A 307 -15.82 -15.51 11.13
CA ILE A 307 -14.42 -15.70 11.48
C ILE A 307 -14.00 -17.15 11.21
N GLN A 308 -13.34 -17.37 10.08
CA GLN A 308 -12.94 -18.71 9.64
C GLN A 308 -11.62 -18.76 8.84
N PHE A 309 -11.11 -17.61 8.43
CA PHE A 309 -9.98 -17.50 7.51
C PHE A 309 -8.64 -17.46 8.23
N ASP A 310 -7.61 -18.10 7.68
CA ASP A 310 -6.27 -18.07 8.29
C ASP A 310 -5.63 -16.67 8.15
N GLU A 311 -5.85 -16.02 7.01
CA GLU A 311 -5.47 -14.63 6.76
C GLU A 311 -6.56 -13.93 5.95
N ALA A 312 -6.75 -12.64 6.24
CA ALA A 312 -7.70 -11.76 5.58
C ALA A 312 -7.01 -10.46 5.16
N TYR A 313 -7.22 -10.07 3.91
CA TYR A 313 -6.70 -8.83 3.32
C TYR A 313 -7.85 -7.84 3.09
N ASP A 314 -7.52 -6.58 2.85
CA ASP A 314 -8.51 -5.52 2.70
C ASP A 314 -9.31 -5.72 1.40
N PHE A 315 -10.57 -5.30 1.40
CA PHE A 315 -11.40 -5.36 0.20
C PHE A 315 -10.95 -4.32 -0.81
N SER A 316 -11.03 -4.64 -2.10
CA SER A 316 -10.74 -3.69 -3.17
C SER A 316 -11.58 -3.96 -4.41
N SER A 317 -12.15 -2.91 -5.00
CA SER A 317 -12.79 -2.95 -6.32
C SER A 317 -11.79 -3.10 -7.48
N SER A 318 -10.49 -2.94 -7.23
CA SER A 318 -9.45 -3.22 -8.22
C SER A 318 -9.16 -4.71 -8.37
N LEU A 319 -9.55 -5.54 -7.40
CA LEU A 319 -9.43 -7.00 -7.49
C LEU A 319 -10.48 -7.56 -8.46
N VAL A 320 -10.02 -8.05 -9.61
CA VAL A 320 -10.89 -8.60 -10.66
C VAL A 320 -10.67 -10.12 -10.77
N PRO A 321 -11.72 -10.95 -10.59
CA PRO A 321 -11.64 -12.36 -10.93
C PRO A 321 -11.49 -12.52 -12.45
N LEU A 322 -10.55 -13.37 -12.89
CA LEU A 322 -10.33 -13.64 -14.32
C LEU A 322 -11.11 -14.88 -14.76
N ASP A 323 -11.95 -14.71 -15.78
CA ASP A 323 -12.77 -15.71 -16.49
C ASP A 323 -12.06 -16.42 -17.66
#